data_AF-A0A483KDX6-F1
#
_entry.id   AF-A0A483KDX6-F1
#
_cell.length_a   1.000
_cell.length_b   1.000
_cell.length_c   1.000
_cell.angle_alpha   90.00
_cell.angle_beta   90.00
_cell.angle_gamma   90.00
#
_symmetry.space_group_name_H-M   'P 1'
#
loop_
_entity.id
_entity.type
_entity.pdbx_description
1 polymer ?
#
loop_
_entity_poly.entity_id
_entity_poly.type
_entity_poly.pdbx_seq_one_letter_code
_entity_poly.pdbx_strand_id
1 'polypeptide(L)'
;MDFENELTSKILDPIHGTIRLTTLEIAFINHPLFQRLRNIKQNSFLYKVFPSAVHSRFEHSLGVLHLSSEILNNLRLNAIRYQKKYDDGHVFGHIDQIPKHNIQELRLAALMHDIGHGPVSHQFESFMPCKHEFSDVLPTAYHSIIDVLSKPEQKVEHEQLSLLFSLMIYHDLRKQGKVDDEINIENVLKIIEKRYGDQQIIEEINGKATDILPLMTSIISSCPIDADRMDYLLRDGYFSGVKCGIYDYNRLFMSIVPVEEQGKLYLAYKESGIDSIAEFIGARSSLFSQVYYHKTNRAFATMLSTLCEIMQSKDPQNVIIADVTDRIVDHSDESFINALKEFYLSCSDDYFLNDKVGEWIDISDTEAVNKKILDDIINRHPWSKVYEAKHSVYKANIVDKENKAWKSQLTGLLTSVLQPHFKPHEFAVDIVSDCAFKDLDKTEVKLLVKDLKNRYEIKPLIECGDKLNQYQIIKYCIRVFVDRDIKERVTPEIIYKINDIVVKQIALLN
;
A
#
# COMPACT_ATOMS: atom_id res chain seq x y z
N MET A 1 -21.27 -20.80 -8.20
CA MET A 1 -20.59 -19.88 -9.14
C MET A 1 -20.05 -20.62 -10.36
N ASP A 2 -20.34 -20.10 -11.55
CA ASP A 2 -19.79 -20.54 -12.86
C ASP A 2 -18.91 -19.42 -13.47
N PHE A 3 -18.17 -18.70 -12.63
CA PHE A 3 -17.36 -17.53 -13.07
C PHE A 3 -16.17 -17.97 -13.93
N GLU A 4 -15.69 -19.19 -13.73
CA GLU A 4 -14.59 -19.80 -14.46
C GLU A 4 -14.85 -19.90 -15.96
N ASN A 5 -16.12 -19.93 -16.38
CA ASN A 5 -16.52 -19.89 -17.78
C ASN A 5 -16.21 -18.54 -18.46
N GLU A 6 -16.04 -17.46 -17.68
CA GLU A 6 -15.69 -16.13 -18.18
C GLU A 6 -14.17 -15.98 -18.45
N LEU A 7 -13.35 -16.92 -17.96
CA LEU A 7 -11.89 -16.87 -18.06
C LEU A 7 -11.40 -17.34 -19.44
N THR A 8 -11.31 -16.40 -20.38
CA THR A 8 -10.98 -16.67 -21.79
C THR A 8 -9.51 -16.51 -22.13
N SER A 9 -8.72 -15.82 -21.30
CA SER A 9 -7.33 -15.46 -21.55
C SER A 9 -6.39 -15.87 -20.42
N LYS A 10 -5.08 -15.83 -20.68
CA LYS A 10 -4.05 -16.16 -19.67
C LYS A 10 -2.74 -15.40 -19.86
N ILE A 11 -2.06 -15.13 -18.75
CA ILE A 11 -0.71 -14.56 -18.67
C ILE A 11 0.14 -15.48 -17.79
N LEU A 12 1.40 -15.68 -18.16
CA LEU A 12 2.37 -16.38 -17.33
C LEU A 12 3.07 -15.39 -16.40
N ASP A 13 3.01 -15.65 -15.10
CA ASP A 13 3.64 -14.90 -14.03
C ASP A 13 4.68 -15.79 -13.32
N PRO A 14 5.86 -15.26 -12.97
CA PRO A 14 6.93 -16.05 -12.35
C PRO A 14 6.62 -16.51 -10.92
N ILE A 15 5.68 -15.86 -10.22
CA ILE A 15 5.34 -16.16 -8.83
C ILE A 15 4.17 -17.16 -8.78
N HIS A 16 3.11 -16.87 -9.52
CA HIS A 16 1.83 -17.59 -9.45
C HIS A 16 1.61 -18.57 -10.62
N GLY A 17 2.52 -18.63 -11.58
CA GLY A 17 2.36 -19.44 -12.77
C GLY A 17 1.30 -18.86 -13.72
N THR A 18 0.25 -19.61 -14.04
CA THR A 18 -0.73 -19.14 -15.04
C THR A 18 -1.85 -18.33 -14.38
N ILE A 19 -1.86 -17.02 -14.61
CA ILE A 19 -2.96 -16.12 -14.23
C ILE A 19 -3.99 -16.12 -15.35
N ARG A 20 -5.24 -16.47 -15.02
CA ARG A 20 -6.37 -16.51 -15.96
C ARG A 20 -7.20 -15.24 -15.86
N LEU A 21 -7.65 -14.75 -17.01
CA LEU A 21 -8.27 -13.43 -17.16
C LEU A 21 -9.55 -13.50 -17.98
N THR A 22 -10.52 -12.65 -17.65
CA THR A 22 -11.73 -12.44 -18.46
C THR A 22 -11.45 -11.47 -19.61
N THR A 23 -12.36 -11.43 -20.59
CA THR A 23 -12.27 -10.47 -21.71
C THR A 23 -12.30 -9.02 -21.20
N LEU A 24 -13.09 -8.75 -20.16
CA LEU A 24 -13.18 -7.42 -19.54
C LEU A 24 -11.87 -7.04 -18.86
N GLU A 25 -11.27 -7.94 -18.08
CA GLU A 25 -9.99 -7.69 -17.43
C GLU A 25 -8.87 -7.41 -18.43
N ILE A 26 -8.85 -8.12 -19.56
CA ILE A 26 -7.92 -7.82 -20.66
C ILE A 26 -8.15 -6.41 -21.22
N ALA A 27 -9.39 -5.94 -21.32
CA ALA A 27 -9.68 -4.58 -21.76
C ALA A 27 -9.15 -3.52 -20.78
N PHE A 28 -9.32 -3.73 -19.47
CA PHE A 28 -8.73 -2.88 -18.42
C PHE A 28 -7.20 -2.92 -18.46
N ILE A 29 -6.61 -4.12 -18.56
CA ILE A 29 -5.16 -4.31 -18.65
C ILE A 29 -4.58 -3.57 -19.86
N ASN A 30 -5.26 -3.63 -21.02
CA ASN A 30 -4.78 -2.99 -22.25
C ASN A 30 -4.95 -1.47 -22.26
N HIS A 31 -5.63 -0.89 -21.28
CA HIS A 31 -5.79 0.57 -21.21
C HIS A 31 -4.43 1.25 -20.94
N PRO A 32 -4.11 2.39 -21.58
CA PRO A 32 -2.83 3.08 -21.38
C PRO A 32 -2.48 3.38 -19.92
N LEU A 33 -3.45 3.83 -19.13
CA LEU A 33 -3.27 4.09 -17.69
C LEU A 33 -2.83 2.84 -16.92
N PHE A 34 -3.30 1.65 -17.29
CA PHE A 34 -2.86 0.41 -16.66
C PHE A 34 -1.50 -0.03 -17.22
N GLN A 35 -1.30 0.01 -18.54
CA GLN A 35 -0.02 -0.33 -19.17
C GLN A 35 1.16 0.51 -18.65
N ARG A 36 0.91 1.77 -18.29
CA ARG A 36 1.92 2.64 -17.66
C ARG A 36 2.57 1.99 -16.43
N LEU A 37 1.85 1.16 -15.66
CA LEU A 37 2.39 0.54 -14.44
C LEU A 37 3.65 -0.30 -14.71
N ARG A 38 3.89 -0.74 -15.97
CA ARG A 38 5.13 -1.41 -16.39
C ARG A 38 6.38 -0.58 -16.15
N ASN A 39 6.24 0.74 -16.14
CA ASN A 39 7.33 1.70 -15.98
C ASN A 39 7.41 2.27 -14.57
N ILE A 40 6.59 1.76 -13.64
CA ILE A 40 6.56 2.16 -12.23
C ILE A 40 7.08 0.98 -11.39
N LYS A 41 8.31 1.09 -10.86
CA LYS A 41 8.92 0.01 -10.07
C LYS A 41 8.18 -0.13 -8.73
N GLN A 42 7.92 -1.37 -8.31
CA GLN A 42 7.19 -1.67 -7.08
C GLN A 42 7.84 -1.00 -5.86
N ASN A 43 9.17 -1.07 -5.77
CA ASN A 43 9.92 -0.76 -4.56
C ASN A 43 10.88 0.46 -4.70
N SER A 44 10.45 1.53 -5.36
CA SER A 44 11.20 2.80 -5.46
C SER A 44 12.69 2.60 -5.83
N PHE A 45 13.63 2.85 -4.90
CA PHE A 45 15.08 2.75 -5.11
C PHE A 45 15.67 1.39 -4.76
N LEU A 46 14.84 0.37 -4.48
CA LEU A 46 15.30 -0.94 -4.04
C LEU A 46 16.22 -1.60 -5.09
N TYR A 47 15.98 -1.36 -6.38
CA TYR A 47 16.84 -1.84 -7.47
C TYR A 47 18.28 -1.33 -7.37
N LYS A 48 18.52 -0.16 -6.75
CA LYS A 48 19.88 0.35 -6.49
C LYS A 48 20.59 -0.43 -5.37
N VAL A 49 19.86 -1.26 -4.62
CA VAL A 49 20.40 -2.16 -3.58
C VAL A 49 20.43 -3.60 -4.06
N PHE A 50 19.29 -4.09 -4.58
CA PHE A 50 19.08 -5.43 -5.09
C PHE A 50 18.84 -5.31 -6.61
N PRO A 51 19.85 -5.51 -7.47
CA PRO A 51 19.76 -5.19 -8.89
C PRO A 51 18.62 -5.87 -9.66
N SER A 52 18.12 -6.99 -9.16
CA SER A 52 16.99 -7.73 -9.74
C SER A 52 15.61 -7.26 -9.25
N ALA A 53 15.53 -6.38 -8.26
CA ALA A 53 14.29 -5.78 -7.75
C ALA A 53 13.78 -4.66 -8.67
N VAL A 54 13.64 -4.98 -9.96
CA VAL A 54 13.18 -4.09 -11.04
C VAL A 54 11.75 -4.38 -11.48
N HIS A 55 11.08 -5.32 -10.80
CA HIS A 55 9.68 -5.64 -11.06
C HIS A 55 8.79 -4.41 -10.82
N SER A 56 7.73 -4.34 -11.60
CA SER A 56 6.83 -3.21 -11.69
C SER A 56 5.50 -3.47 -10.97
N ARG A 57 4.74 -2.40 -10.75
CA ARG A 57 3.38 -2.50 -10.20
C ARG A 57 2.43 -3.27 -11.11
N PHE A 58 2.74 -3.36 -12.40
CA PHE A 58 1.90 -4.09 -13.37
C PHE A 58 1.75 -5.57 -12.99
N GLU A 59 2.86 -6.30 -12.83
CA GLU A 59 2.81 -7.72 -12.48
C GLU A 59 2.34 -7.96 -11.05
N HIS A 60 2.58 -7.02 -10.14
CA HIS A 60 2.01 -7.05 -8.80
C HIS A 60 0.48 -7.02 -8.84
N SER A 61 -0.12 -6.04 -9.52
CA SER A 61 -1.57 -5.92 -9.70
C SER A 61 -2.21 -7.18 -10.31
N LEU A 62 -1.54 -7.83 -11.26
CA LEU A 62 -2.01 -9.11 -11.82
C LEU A 62 -2.02 -10.23 -10.77
N GLY A 63 -0.97 -10.31 -9.95
CA GLY A 63 -0.88 -11.27 -8.86
C GLY A 63 -1.91 -11.05 -7.76
N VAL A 64 -2.21 -9.80 -7.40
CA VAL A 64 -3.28 -9.47 -6.45
C VAL A 64 -4.65 -9.88 -6.97
N LEU A 65 -4.94 -9.64 -8.26
CA LEU A 65 -6.15 -10.16 -8.92
C LEU A 65 -6.23 -11.69 -8.88
N HIS A 66 -5.11 -12.38 -9.07
CA HIS A 66 -5.09 -13.84 -9.00
C HIS A 66 -5.40 -14.33 -7.58
N LEU A 67 -4.70 -13.78 -6.58
CA LEU A 67 -4.83 -14.19 -5.19
C LEU A 67 -6.19 -13.84 -4.59
N SER A 68 -6.83 -12.74 -5.00
CA SER A 68 -8.19 -12.41 -4.56
C SER A 68 -9.18 -13.51 -4.94
N SER A 69 -8.98 -14.13 -6.11
CA SER A 69 -9.81 -15.24 -6.58
C SER A 69 -9.49 -16.56 -5.89
N GLU A 70 -8.21 -16.82 -5.61
CA GLU A 70 -7.81 -17.99 -4.81
C GLU A 70 -8.38 -17.91 -3.39
N ILE A 71 -8.38 -16.74 -2.76
CA ILE A 71 -9.00 -16.51 -1.46
C ILE A 71 -10.50 -16.82 -1.52
N LEU A 72 -11.22 -16.25 -2.49
CA LEU A 72 -12.67 -16.47 -2.65
C LEU A 72 -13.00 -17.95 -2.90
N ASN A 73 -12.24 -18.63 -3.76
CA ASN A 73 -12.40 -20.05 -4.05
C ASN A 73 -12.15 -20.92 -2.82
N ASN A 74 -11.11 -20.62 -2.04
CA ASN A 74 -10.83 -21.37 -0.81
C ASN A 74 -11.87 -21.11 0.28
N LEU A 75 -12.41 -19.88 0.41
CA LEU A 75 -13.54 -19.59 1.28
C LEU A 75 -14.74 -20.47 0.94
N ARG A 76 -15.07 -20.58 -0.35
CA ARG A 76 -16.14 -21.46 -0.86
C ARG A 76 -15.90 -22.92 -0.51
N LEU A 77 -14.73 -23.47 -0.85
CA LEU A 77 -14.41 -24.87 -0.57
C LEU A 77 -14.45 -25.17 0.93
N ASN A 78 -13.94 -24.25 1.75
CA ASN A 78 -13.94 -24.41 3.19
C ASN A 78 -15.35 -24.31 3.78
N ALA A 79 -16.21 -23.43 3.27
CA ALA A 79 -17.61 -23.35 3.68
C ALA A 79 -18.36 -24.67 3.43
N ILE A 80 -18.25 -25.22 2.22
CA ILE A 80 -18.86 -26.51 1.85
C ILE A 80 -18.35 -27.64 2.77
N ARG A 81 -17.03 -27.71 3.00
CA ARG A 81 -16.43 -28.73 3.87
C ARG A 81 -16.87 -28.57 5.32
N TYR A 82 -16.98 -27.34 5.80
CA TYR A 82 -17.38 -27.03 7.15
C TYR A 82 -18.82 -27.50 7.39
N GLN A 83 -19.76 -27.13 6.52
CA GLN A 83 -21.17 -27.50 6.67
C GLN A 83 -21.44 -29.00 6.60
N LYS A 84 -20.63 -29.76 5.84
CA LYS A 84 -20.72 -31.24 5.84
C LYS A 84 -20.26 -31.87 7.15
N LYS A 85 -19.42 -31.18 7.92
CA LYS A 85 -18.81 -31.68 9.15
C LYS A 85 -19.49 -31.16 10.41
N TYR A 86 -20.01 -29.94 10.36
CA TYR A 86 -20.58 -29.22 11.48
C TYR A 86 -21.93 -28.63 11.07
N ASP A 87 -22.94 -28.83 11.91
CA ASP A 87 -24.29 -28.29 11.75
C ASP A 87 -24.58 -27.30 12.90
N ASP A 88 -23.77 -26.24 12.95
CA ASP A 88 -23.78 -25.26 14.05
C ASP A 88 -24.14 -23.83 13.60
N GLY A 89 -24.28 -23.62 12.28
CA GLY A 89 -24.70 -22.35 11.68
C GLY A 89 -23.65 -21.23 11.69
N HIS A 90 -22.40 -21.50 12.10
CA HIS A 90 -21.40 -20.43 12.25
C HIS A 90 -20.71 -20.01 10.95
N VAL A 91 -20.66 -20.90 9.96
CA VAL A 91 -20.03 -20.63 8.66
C VAL A 91 -21.10 -20.43 7.60
N PHE A 92 -20.95 -19.36 6.83
CA PHE A 92 -21.86 -18.98 5.78
C PHE A 92 -21.71 -19.88 4.54
N GLY A 93 -22.70 -20.73 4.27
CA GLY A 93 -22.64 -21.70 3.16
C GLY A 93 -23.08 -21.19 1.80
N HIS A 94 -23.68 -20.01 1.73
CA HIS A 94 -24.32 -19.51 0.51
C HIS A 94 -23.39 -18.60 -0.30
N ILE A 95 -22.09 -18.65 -0.05
CA ILE A 95 -21.10 -17.85 -0.80
C ILE A 95 -21.23 -18.09 -2.31
N ASP A 96 -21.58 -19.32 -2.72
CA ASP A 96 -21.81 -19.71 -4.11
C ASP A 96 -22.92 -18.95 -4.86
N GLN A 97 -23.76 -18.24 -4.12
CA GLN A 97 -24.86 -17.40 -4.60
C GLN A 97 -24.46 -15.93 -4.79
N ILE A 98 -23.23 -15.53 -4.43
CA ILE A 98 -22.70 -14.20 -4.79
C ILE A 98 -22.74 -14.07 -6.33
N PRO A 99 -23.37 -13.01 -6.87
CA PRO A 99 -23.46 -12.79 -8.31
C PRO A 99 -22.10 -12.73 -9.01
N LYS A 100 -22.07 -13.17 -10.28
CA LYS A 100 -20.84 -13.15 -11.10
C LYS A 100 -20.26 -11.74 -11.26
N HIS A 101 -21.11 -10.72 -11.40
CA HIS A 101 -20.65 -9.35 -11.57
C HIS A 101 -19.89 -8.85 -10.31
N ASN A 102 -20.31 -9.21 -9.09
CA ASN A 102 -19.53 -8.82 -7.89
C ASN A 102 -18.18 -9.54 -7.80
N ILE A 103 -18.06 -10.77 -8.34
CA ILE A 103 -16.76 -11.46 -8.47
C ILE A 103 -15.87 -10.72 -9.47
N GLN A 104 -16.45 -10.28 -10.59
CA GLN A 104 -15.75 -9.46 -11.58
C GLN A 104 -15.31 -8.12 -10.99
N GLU A 105 -16.16 -7.46 -10.19
CA GLU A 105 -15.88 -6.20 -9.49
C GLU A 105 -14.75 -6.37 -8.46
N LEU A 106 -14.77 -7.44 -7.65
CA LEU A 106 -13.66 -7.79 -6.75
C LEU A 106 -12.34 -7.93 -7.52
N ARG A 107 -12.37 -8.65 -8.65
CA ARG A 107 -11.17 -8.85 -9.47
C ARG A 107 -10.67 -7.56 -10.11
N LEU A 108 -11.58 -6.69 -10.57
CA LEU A 108 -11.23 -5.35 -11.07
C LEU A 108 -10.68 -4.45 -9.96
N ALA A 109 -11.24 -4.49 -8.75
CA ALA A 109 -10.72 -3.75 -7.60
C ALA A 109 -9.31 -4.22 -7.24
N ALA A 110 -9.09 -5.54 -7.20
CA ALA A 110 -7.78 -6.14 -6.98
C ALA A 110 -6.76 -5.72 -8.07
N LEU A 111 -7.20 -5.66 -9.34
CA LEU A 111 -6.36 -5.20 -10.44
C LEU A 111 -5.98 -3.72 -10.30
N MET A 112 -6.92 -2.86 -9.91
CA MET A 112 -6.75 -1.41 -9.95
C MET A 112 -6.37 -0.76 -8.62
N HIS A 113 -6.30 -1.49 -7.50
CA HIS A 113 -6.04 -0.93 -6.17
C HIS A 113 -4.79 -0.01 -6.12
N ASP A 114 -3.77 -0.35 -6.91
CA ASP A 114 -2.47 0.32 -6.96
C ASP A 114 -2.24 1.17 -8.22
N ILE A 115 -3.27 1.35 -9.05
CA ILE A 115 -3.12 2.05 -10.33
C ILE A 115 -2.74 3.52 -10.16
N GLY A 116 -3.06 4.14 -9.02
CA GLY A 116 -2.80 5.54 -8.70
C GLY A 116 -1.35 5.87 -8.38
N HIS A 117 -0.46 4.89 -8.26
CA HIS A 117 0.94 5.15 -7.98
C HIS A 117 1.63 5.93 -9.11
N GLY A 118 2.32 7.01 -8.73
CA GLY A 118 3.22 7.76 -9.59
C GLY A 118 4.63 7.18 -9.66
N PRO A 119 5.54 7.83 -10.41
CA PRO A 119 6.93 7.41 -10.55
C PRO A 119 7.63 7.34 -9.21
N VAL A 120 8.51 6.36 -9.03
CA VAL A 120 9.18 6.02 -7.76
C VAL A 120 8.22 5.69 -6.61
N SER A 121 6.99 5.29 -6.89
CA SER A 121 6.07 4.67 -5.92
C SER A 121 5.80 5.57 -4.69
N HIS A 122 5.92 5.07 -3.46
CA HIS A 122 5.65 5.87 -2.25
C HIS A 122 6.54 7.12 -2.11
N GLN A 123 7.67 7.20 -2.83
CA GLN A 123 8.49 8.40 -2.81
C GLN A 123 7.87 9.56 -3.60
N PHE A 124 6.95 9.26 -4.53
CA PHE A 124 6.21 10.28 -5.27
C PHE A 124 5.28 11.11 -4.40
N GLU A 125 4.72 10.51 -3.34
CA GLU A 125 3.75 11.15 -2.45
C GLU A 125 4.31 12.41 -1.79
N SER A 126 5.64 12.50 -1.62
CA SER A 126 6.29 13.73 -1.14
C SER A 126 6.10 14.91 -2.11
N PHE A 127 5.91 14.68 -3.40
CA PHE A 127 5.67 15.72 -4.40
C PHE A 127 4.19 16.05 -4.55
N MET A 128 3.29 15.17 -4.09
CA MET A 128 1.85 15.37 -4.23
C MET A 128 1.36 16.61 -3.47
N PRO A 129 0.39 17.35 -4.04
CA PRO A 129 -0.26 18.45 -3.36
C PRO A 129 -1.02 17.99 -2.12
N CYS A 130 -1.34 18.93 -1.24
CA CYS A 130 -2.32 18.70 -0.18
C CYS A 130 -3.71 18.44 -0.78
N LYS A 131 -4.55 17.70 -0.06
CA LYS A 131 -5.89 17.31 -0.50
C LYS A 131 -6.77 18.51 -0.83
N HIS A 132 -6.68 19.61 -0.06
CA HIS A 132 -7.43 20.82 -0.39
C HIS A 132 -6.97 21.44 -1.72
N GLU A 133 -5.65 21.59 -1.92
CA GLU A 133 -5.10 22.21 -3.14
C GLU A 133 -5.48 21.41 -4.38
N PHE A 134 -5.46 20.08 -4.24
CA PHE A 134 -5.85 19.19 -5.32
C PHE A 134 -7.35 19.21 -5.59
N SER A 135 -8.18 19.33 -4.54
CA SER A 135 -9.63 19.49 -4.70
C SER A 135 -9.99 20.78 -5.41
N ASP A 136 -9.29 21.88 -5.13
CA ASP A 136 -9.56 23.19 -5.73
C ASP A 136 -9.42 23.20 -7.27
N VAL A 137 -8.59 22.30 -7.82
CA VAL A 137 -8.34 22.16 -9.26
C VAL A 137 -9.05 20.97 -9.90
N LEU A 138 -9.65 20.10 -9.10
CA LEU A 138 -10.33 18.91 -9.61
C LEU A 138 -11.73 19.29 -10.15
N PRO A 139 -12.25 18.61 -11.18
CA PRO A 139 -13.61 18.90 -11.64
C PRO A 139 -14.66 18.41 -10.64
N THR A 140 -15.81 19.08 -10.58
CA THR A 140 -16.92 18.77 -9.64
C THR A 140 -17.32 17.30 -9.63
N ALA A 141 -17.28 16.64 -10.80
CA ALA A 141 -17.62 15.23 -10.95
C ALA A 141 -16.74 14.26 -10.15
N TYR A 142 -15.53 14.67 -9.74
CA TYR A 142 -14.57 13.82 -9.06
C TYR A 142 -14.31 14.22 -7.60
N HIS A 143 -14.91 15.30 -7.10
CA HIS A 143 -14.68 15.79 -5.72
C HIS A 143 -15.01 14.76 -4.65
N SER A 144 -16.04 13.92 -4.88
CA SER A 144 -16.42 12.83 -3.97
C SER A 144 -15.28 11.86 -3.67
N ILE A 145 -14.30 11.72 -4.57
CA ILE A 145 -13.13 10.86 -4.37
C ILE A 145 -12.18 11.44 -3.31
N ILE A 146 -11.98 12.76 -3.29
CA ILE A 146 -11.08 13.43 -2.34
C ILE A 146 -11.78 13.70 -1.01
N ASP A 147 -13.02 14.21 -1.05
CA ASP A 147 -13.74 14.71 0.13
C ASP A 147 -14.06 13.61 1.16
N VAL A 148 -14.22 12.38 0.69
CA VAL A 148 -14.42 11.19 1.54
C VAL A 148 -13.24 10.96 2.49
N LEU A 149 -12.07 11.50 2.16
CA LEU A 149 -10.81 11.17 2.81
C LEU A 149 -10.36 12.33 3.67
N SER A 150 -10.97 12.41 4.86
CA SER A 150 -10.69 13.31 5.97
C SER A 150 -9.23 13.82 6.03
N LYS A 151 -9.06 15.11 6.38
CA LYS A 151 -7.80 15.85 6.65
C LYS A 151 -7.26 16.62 5.41
N PRO A 152 -7.73 17.87 5.18
CA PRO A 152 -7.37 18.67 4.00
C PRO A 152 -5.86 18.98 3.89
N GLU A 153 -5.16 19.03 5.02
CA GLU A 153 -3.72 19.32 5.11
C GLU A 153 -2.81 18.13 4.76
N GLN A 154 -3.38 16.93 4.57
CA GLN A 154 -2.59 15.77 4.17
C GLN A 154 -2.36 15.78 2.66
N LYS A 155 -1.20 15.29 2.23
CA LYS A 155 -0.91 15.06 0.81
C LYS A 155 -1.88 14.03 0.23
N VAL A 156 -2.17 14.18 -1.05
CA VAL A 156 -2.93 13.20 -1.83
C VAL A 156 -2.10 11.92 -1.94
N GLU A 157 -2.70 10.80 -1.58
CA GLU A 157 -2.09 9.48 -1.57
C GLU A 157 -2.48 8.71 -2.85
N HIS A 158 -1.73 7.65 -3.16
CA HIS A 158 -1.96 6.87 -4.37
C HIS A 158 -3.34 6.20 -4.39
N GLU A 159 -3.92 5.86 -3.24
CA GLU A 159 -5.25 5.26 -3.15
C GLU A 159 -6.33 6.17 -3.74
N GLN A 160 -6.22 7.49 -3.54
CA GLN A 160 -7.14 8.46 -4.13
C GLN A 160 -7.02 8.53 -5.65
N LEU A 161 -5.78 8.50 -6.13
CA LEU A 161 -5.49 8.47 -7.55
C LEU A 161 -5.92 7.13 -8.18
N SER A 162 -5.90 6.03 -7.42
CA SER A 162 -6.41 4.74 -7.87
C SER A 162 -7.90 4.80 -8.14
N LEU A 163 -8.69 5.44 -7.26
CA LEU A 163 -10.12 5.65 -7.50
C LEU A 163 -10.36 6.48 -8.76
N LEU A 164 -9.63 7.60 -8.89
CA LEU A 164 -9.74 8.50 -10.04
C LEU A 164 -9.44 7.78 -11.36
N PHE A 165 -8.30 7.10 -11.45
CA PHE A 165 -7.92 6.38 -12.67
C PHE A 165 -8.81 5.18 -12.95
N SER A 166 -9.31 4.47 -11.92
CA SER A 166 -10.29 3.40 -12.09
C SER A 166 -11.56 3.91 -12.77
N LEU A 167 -12.08 5.05 -12.30
CA LEU A 167 -13.26 5.69 -12.87
C LEU A 167 -13.02 6.16 -14.32
N MET A 168 -11.85 6.72 -14.60
CA MET A 168 -11.45 7.15 -15.95
C MET A 168 -11.39 5.97 -16.93
N ILE A 169 -10.72 4.86 -16.55
CA ILE A 169 -10.65 3.66 -17.38
C ILE A 169 -12.06 3.10 -17.64
N TYR A 170 -12.88 3.01 -16.59
CA TYR A 170 -14.25 2.53 -16.71
C TYR A 170 -15.07 3.36 -17.71
N HIS A 171 -15.02 4.70 -17.61
CA HIS A 171 -15.72 5.57 -18.55
C HIS A 171 -15.20 5.43 -19.99
N ASP A 172 -13.87 5.37 -20.18
CA ASP A 172 -13.27 5.20 -21.50
C ASP A 172 -13.68 3.87 -22.14
N LEU A 173 -13.70 2.78 -21.37
CA LEU A 173 -14.11 1.45 -21.86
C LEU A 173 -15.63 1.33 -22.06
N ARG A 174 -16.44 1.97 -21.22
CA ARG A 174 -17.90 2.02 -21.39
C ARG A 174 -18.30 2.77 -22.65
N LYS A 175 -17.64 3.90 -22.95
CA LYS A 175 -17.80 4.64 -24.22
C LYS A 175 -17.44 3.78 -25.45
N GLN A 176 -16.52 2.82 -25.29
CA GLN A 176 -16.13 1.87 -26.34
C GLN A 176 -17.04 0.63 -26.42
N GLY A 177 -18.07 0.52 -25.58
CA GLY A 177 -18.95 -0.66 -25.52
C GLY A 177 -18.26 -1.93 -25.01
N LYS A 178 -17.17 -1.80 -24.23
CA LYS A 178 -16.40 -2.93 -23.69
C LYS A 178 -16.79 -3.32 -22.26
N VAL A 179 -17.57 -2.49 -21.59
CA VAL A 179 -18.11 -2.74 -20.25
C VAL A 179 -19.62 -2.87 -20.39
N ASP A 180 -20.18 -3.94 -19.82
CA ASP A 180 -21.62 -4.15 -19.77
C ASP A 180 -22.29 -3.27 -18.69
N ASP A 181 -23.62 -3.27 -18.67
CA ASP A 181 -24.39 -2.53 -17.67
C ASP A 181 -24.49 -3.26 -16.31
N GLU A 182 -24.02 -4.51 -16.20
CA GLU A 182 -24.02 -5.27 -14.94
C GLU A 182 -22.87 -4.86 -14.02
N ILE A 183 -21.74 -4.42 -14.58
CA ILE A 183 -20.58 -3.96 -13.79
C ILE A 183 -20.83 -2.58 -13.20
N ASN A 184 -20.83 -2.51 -11.87
CA ASN A 184 -20.94 -1.27 -11.14
C ASN A 184 -19.57 -0.77 -10.66
N ILE A 185 -19.08 0.30 -11.30
CA ILE A 185 -17.81 0.94 -10.90
C ILE A 185 -17.83 1.43 -9.45
N GLU A 186 -18.96 1.87 -8.91
CA GLU A 186 -19.05 2.33 -7.53
C GLU A 186 -18.72 1.20 -6.55
N ASN A 187 -19.10 -0.03 -6.85
CA ASN A 187 -18.74 -1.20 -6.04
C ASN A 187 -17.23 -1.43 -6.05
N VAL A 188 -16.59 -1.32 -7.23
CA VAL A 188 -15.13 -1.43 -7.36
C VAL A 188 -14.43 -0.36 -6.53
N LEU A 189 -14.89 0.89 -6.57
CA LEU A 189 -14.32 2.00 -5.79
C LEU A 189 -14.49 1.78 -4.27
N LYS A 190 -15.66 1.33 -3.81
CA LYS A 190 -15.91 0.96 -2.40
C LYS A 190 -14.98 -0.17 -1.93
N ILE A 191 -14.69 -1.14 -2.79
CA ILE A 191 -13.80 -2.26 -2.44
C ILE A 191 -12.36 -1.77 -2.28
N ILE A 192 -11.87 -0.88 -3.17
CA ILE A 192 -10.54 -0.28 -3.08
C ILE A 192 -10.41 0.61 -1.84
N GLU A 193 -11.38 1.48 -1.61
CA GLU A 193 -11.41 2.41 -0.46
C GLU A 193 -12.78 2.37 0.21
N LYS A 194 -12.86 1.63 1.31
CA LYS A 194 -14.11 1.39 2.04
C LYS A 194 -14.83 2.68 2.47
N ARG A 195 -14.11 3.78 2.69
CA ARG A 195 -14.74 5.05 3.11
C ARG A 195 -15.60 5.66 2.00
N TYR A 196 -15.39 5.26 0.75
CA TYR A 196 -16.07 5.80 -0.41
C TYR A 196 -17.57 5.43 -0.46
N GLY A 197 -18.38 6.38 -0.95
CA GLY A 197 -19.81 6.19 -1.16
C GLY A 197 -20.60 5.91 0.12
N ASP A 198 -21.63 5.06 -0.02
CA ASP A 198 -22.53 4.65 1.06
C ASP A 198 -21.99 3.47 1.91
N GLN A 199 -20.76 3.03 1.62
CA GLN A 199 -20.02 2.04 2.43
C GLN A 199 -20.73 0.68 2.58
N GLN A 200 -21.48 0.26 1.57
CA GLN A 200 -22.16 -1.04 1.52
C GLN A 200 -22.29 -1.56 0.08
N ILE A 201 -22.35 -2.88 -0.07
CA ILE A 201 -22.73 -3.57 -1.32
C ILE A 201 -23.78 -4.61 -0.93
N ILE A 202 -25.05 -4.33 -1.20
CA ILE A 202 -26.17 -5.16 -0.76
C ILE A 202 -26.59 -6.10 -1.88
N GLU A 203 -26.53 -7.40 -1.60
CA GLU A 203 -27.00 -8.46 -2.51
C GLU A 203 -28.07 -9.33 -1.85
N GLU A 204 -29.00 -9.87 -2.65
CA GLU A 204 -29.95 -10.86 -2.17
C GLU A 204 -29.32 -12.26 -2.18
N ILE A 205 -28.91 -12.75 -1.01
CA ILE A 205 -28.31 -14.07 -0.85
C ILE A 205 -29.19 -14.90 0.07
N ASN A 206 -29.58 -16.10 -0.38
CA ASN A 206 -30.46 -17.01 0.33
C ASN A 206 -31.77 -16.36 0.80
N GLY A 207 -32.35 -15.48 -0.03
CA GLY A 207 -33.57 -14.74 0.26
C GLY A 207 -33.42 -13.65 1.33
N LYS A 208 -32.19 -13.20 1.62
CA LYS A 208 -31.88 -12.14 2.60
C LYS A 208 -30.97 -11.09 1.97
N ALA A 209 -31.28 -9.83 2.23
CA ALA A 209 -30.37 -8.72 1.94
C ALA A 209 -29.09 -8.87 2.79
N THR A 210 -27.95 -8.96 2.12
CA THR A 210 -26.65 -9.22 2.73
C THR A 210 -25.63 -8.21 2.21
N ASP A 211 -24.95 -7.50 3.11
CA ASP A 211 -23.84 -6.62 2.79
C ASP A 211 -22.56 -7.44 2.60
N ILE A 212 -22.03 -7.48 1.37
CA ILE A 212 -20.83 -8.24 1.01
C ILE A 212 -19.55 -7.41 1.04
N LEU A 213 -19.64 -6.08 1.19
CA LEU A 213 -18.47 -5.19 1.14
C LEU A 213 -17.38 -5.56 2.17
N PRO A 214 -17.70 -5.87 3.45
CA PRO A 214 -16.67 -6.20 4.44
C PRO A 214 -15.81 -7.41 4.04
N LEU A 215 -16.43 -8.43 3.43
CA LEU A 215 -15.70 -9.57 2.86
C LEU A 215 -14.82 -9.12 1.70
N MET A 216 -15.37 -8.40 0.73
CA MET A 216 -14.66 -8.02 -0.50
C MET A 216 -13.44 -7.13 -0.21
N THR A 217 -13.58 -6.10 0.63
CA THR A 217 -12.46 -5.26 1.06
C THR A 217 -11.42 -6.10 1.82
N SER A 218 -11.86 -7.02 2.69
CA SER A 218 -10.95 -7.88 3.46
C SER A 218 -10.10 -8.82 2.62
N ILE A 219 -10.54 -9.14 1.40
CA ILE A 219 -9.77 -9.97 0.47
C ILE A 219 -8.61 -9.19 -0.15
N ILE A 220 -8.74 -7.88 -0.38
CA ILE A 220 -7.74 -7.08 -1.12
C ILE A 220 -6.80 -6.32 -0.19
N SER A 221 -7.32 -5.62 0.82
CA SER A 221 -6.55 -4.69 1.66
C SER A 221 -7.03 -4.74 3.11
N SER A 222 -6.41 -5.60 3.92
CA SER A 222 -6.82 -5.84 5.30
C SER A 222 -5.75 -6.47 6.20
N CYS A 223 -5.88 -6.21 7.50
CA CYS A 223 -5.05 -6.82 8.52
C CYS A 223 -5.59 -8.20 8.94
N PRO A 224 -4.72 -9.21 9.17
CA PRO A 224 -3.27 -9.20 9.01
C PRO A 224 -2.82 -9.55 7.58
N ILE A 225 -3.67 -10.23 6.84
CA ILE A 225 -3.38 -10.84 5.55
C ILE A 225 -4.48 -10.47 4.57
N ASP A 226 -4.06 -10.16 3.35
CA ASP A 226 -4.89 -9.80 2.21
C ASP A 226 -4.13 -10.18 0.92
N ALA A 227 -4.79 -10.10 -0.24
CA ALA A 227 -4.19 -10.47 -1.53
C ALA A 227 -2.98 -9.58 -1.90
N ASP A 228 -3.02 -8.29 -1.56
CA ASP A 228 -1.91 -7.34 -1.76
C ASP A 228 -0.63 -7.83 -1.06
N ARG A 229 -0.71 -8.00 0.27
CA ARG A 229 0.39 -8.47 1.10
C ARG A 229 0.85 -9.87 0.72
N MET A 230 -0.07 -10.74 0.33
CA MET A 230 0.32 -12.07 -0.14
C MET A 230 1.16 -12.01 -1.43
N ASP A 231 0.79 -11.17 -2.39
CA ASP A 231 1.58 -11.02 -3.63
C ASP A 231 2.95 -10.40 -3.36
N TYR A 232 3.00 -9.22 -2.73
CA TYR A 232 4.26 -8.50 -2.62
C TYR A 232 5.28 -9.27 -1.78
N LEU A 233 4.86 -10.02 -0.76
CA LEU A 233 5.81 -10.79 0.07
C LEU A 233 6.53 -11.86 -0.77
N LEU A 234 5.79 -12.60 -1.58
CA LEU A 234 6.36 -13.63 -2.44
C LEU A 234 7.16 -13.00 -3.60
N ARG A 235 6.61 -11.98 -4.24
CA ARG A 235 7.23 -11.29 -5.38
C ARG A 235 8.51 -10.57 -4.98
N ASP A 236 8.48 -9.78 -3.91
CA ASP A 236 9.64 -9.03 -3.44
C ASP A 236 10.72 -9.97 -2.89
N GLY A 237 10.34 -11.05 -2.20
CA GLY A 237 11.28 -12.10 -1.79
C GLY A 237 11.99 -12.75 -2.99
N TYR A 238 11.24 -13.05 -4.05
CA TYR A 238 11.78 -13.62 -5.29
C TYR A 238 12.75 -12.65 -5.99
N PHE A 239 12.32 -11.41 -6.28
CA PHE A 239 13.12 -10.45 -7.06
C PHE A 239 14.27 -9.81 -6.28
N SER A 240 14.17 -9.69 -4.95
CA SER A 240 15.30 -9.27 -4.11
C SER A 240 16.33 -10.39 -3.89
N GLY A 241 15.95 -11.65 -4.12
CA GLY A 241 16.74 -12.83 -3.80
C GLY A 241 16.85 -13.11 -2.30
N VAL A 242 16.15 -12.35 -1.45
CA VAL A 242 16.15 -12.56 -0.01
C VAL A 242 15.11 -13.62 0.32
N LYS A 243 15.57 -14.77 0.80
CA LYS A 243 14.72 -15.88 1.26
C LYS A 243 14.08 -15.60 2.63
N CYS A 244 13.56 -14.40 2.82
CA CYS A 244 12.64 -14.07 3.90
C CYS A 244 11.27 -13.77 3.29
N GLY A 245 10.19 -14.01 4.03
CA GLY A 245 8.84 -13.91 3.43
C GLY A 245 8.21 -15.25 3.03
N ILE A 246 8.84 -16.38 3.33
CA ILE A 246 8.27 -17.71 3.04
C ILE A 246 7.26 -18.07 4.13
N TYR A 247 6.01 -18.29 3.73
CA TYR A 247 4.94 -18.83 4.56
C TYR A 247 4.16 -19.88 3.77
N ASP A 248 3.49 -20.81 4.45
CA ASP A 248 2.66 -21.81 3.79
C ASP A 248 1.26 -21.21 3.51
N TYR A 249 1.10 -20.64 2.30
CA TYR A 249 -0.19 -20.09 1.89
C TYR A 249 -1.28 -21.17 1.75
N ASN A 250 -0.95 -22.43 1.48
CA ASN A 250 -1.95 -23.51 1.40
C ASN A 250 -2.54 -23.78 2.80
N ARG A 251 -1.68 -23.86 3.82
CA ARG A 251 -2.14 -24.02 5.21
C ARG A 251 -2.97 -22.82 5.67
N LEU A 252 -2.56 -21.61 5.27
CA LEU A 252 -3.34 -20.40 5.52
C LEU A 252 -4.72 -20.47 4.85
N PHE A 253 -4.78 -20.80 3.56
CA PHE A 253 -6.04 -20.95 2.82
C PHE A 253 -6.94 -22.05 3.39
N MET A 254 -6.41 -23.08 4.04
CA MET A 254 -7.25 -24.06 4.74
C MET A 254 -7.94 -23.50 5.99
N SER A 255 -7.49 -22.34 6.49
CA SER A 255 -7.98 -21.74 7.74
C SER A 255 -9.06 -20.68 7.56
N ILE A 256 -9.21 -20.09 6.36
CA ILE A 256 -10.21 -19.06 6.09
C ILE A 256 -11.62 -19.63 5.94
N VAL A 257 -12.62 -18.96 6.48
CA VAL A 257 -14.05 -19.29 6.35
C VAL A 257 -14.89 -18.01 6.26
N PRO A 258 -15.98 -18.01 5.48
CA PRO A 258 -16.92 -16.89 5.47
C PRO A 258 -17.88 -16.98 6.66
N VAL A 259 -18.17 -15.86 7.31
CA VAL A 259 -19.13 -15.80 8.44
C VAL A 259 -20.10 -14.64 8.24
N GLU A 260 -21.34 -14.81 8.69
CA GLU A 260 -22.39 -13.79 8.63
C GLU A 260 -22.71 -13.29 10.04
N GLU A 261 -22.74 -11.96 10.22
CA GLU A 261 -23.19 -11.33 11.46
C GLU A 261 -24.02 -10.09 11.11
N GLN A 262 -25.27 -10.05 11.60
CA GLN A 262 -26.18 -8.93 11.42
C GLN A 262 -26.40 -8.53 9.94
N GLY A 263 -26.53 -9.52 9.04
CA GLY A 263 -26.74 -9.27 7.61
C GLY A 263 -25.49 -8.79 6.87
N LYS A 264 -24.29 -8.92 7.46
CA LYS A 264 -23.01 -8.59 6.83
C LYS A 264 -22.13 -9.82 6.71
N LEU A 265 -21.45 -9.97 5.58
CA LEU A 265 -20.57 -11.09 5.28
C LEU A 265 -19.11 -10.70 5.54
N TYR A 266 -18.38 -11.52 6.30
CA TYR A 266 -17.00 -11.27 6.72
C TYR A 266 -16.06 -12.41 6.36
N LEU A 267 -14.79 -12.07 6.13
CA LEU A 267 -13.70 -13.04 6.16
C LEU A 267 -13.37 -13.38 7.61
N ALA A 268 -13.32 -14.66 7.95
CA ALA A 268 -12.85 -15.12 9.26
C ALA A 268 -11.72 -16.13 9.13
N TYR A 269 -10.81 -16.14 10.10
CA TYR A 269 -9.86 -17.23 10.29
C TYR A 269 -10.36 -18.19 11.36
N LYS A 270 -10.23 -19.49 11.14
CA LYS A 270 -10.39 -20.47 12.23
C LYS A 270 -9.21 -20.34 13.19
N GLU A 271 -9.48 -20.51 14.48
CA GLU A 271 -8.45 -20.49 15.53
C GLU A 271 -7.26 -21.43 15.25
N SER A 272 -7.49 -22.57 14.60
CA SER A 272 -6.43 -23.50 14.19
C SER A 272 -5.45 -22.92 13.16
N GLY A 273 -5.74 -21.77 12.56
CA GLY A 273 -4.91 -21.06 11.59
C GLY A 273 -4.00 -19.99 12.19
N ILE A 274 -4.04 -19.78 13.52
CA ILE A 274 -3.24 -18.72 14.18
C ILE A 274 -1.74 -18.88 13.89
N ASP A 275 -1.20 -20.10 13.87
CA ASP A 275 0.21 -20.33 13.54
C ASP A 275 0.56 -19.84 12.13
N SER A 276 -0.33 -20.05 11.16
CA SER A 276 -0.15 -19.56 9.79
C SER A 276 -0.23 -18.03 9.71
N ILE A 277 -1.07 -17.40 10.53
CA ILE A 277 -1.10 -15.94 10.67
C ILE A 277 0.24 -15.44 11.25
N ALA A 278 0.76 -16.10 12.29
CA ALA A 278 2.03 -15.76 12.91
C ALA A 278 3.22 -15.93 11.94
N GLU A 279 3.25 -17.02 11.17
CA GLU A 279 4.23 -17.25 10.10
C GLU A 279 4.20 -16.12 9.07
N PHE A 280 3.00 -15.72 8.61
CA PHE A 280 2.85 -14.61 7.66
C PHE A 280 3.37 -13.28 8.21
N ILE A 281 3.00 -12.94 9.46
CA ILE A 281 3.46 -11.73 10.14
C ILE A 281 4.99 -11.74 10.29
N GLY A 282 5.58 -12.89 10.65
CA GLY A 282 7.02 -13.07 10.75
C GLY A 282 7.74 -12.92 9.40
N ALA A 283 7.15 -13.49 8.34
CA ALA A 283 7.57 -13.34 6.95
C ALA A 283 7.62 -11.86 6.55
N ARG A 284 6.53 -11.11 6.77
CA ARG A 284 6.48 -9.67 6.51
C ARG A 284 7.53 -8.90 7.29
N SER A 285 7.60 -9.09 8.60
CA SER A 285 8.54 -8.35 9.44
C SER A 285 10.00 -8.59 9.04
N SER A 286 10.30 -9.79 8.52
CA SER A 286 11.63 -10.11 8.00
C SER A 286 11.95 -9.36 6.70
N LEU A 287 10.98 -9.21 5.79
CA LEU A 287 11.15 -8.41 4.56
C LEU A 287 11.30 -6.92 4.87
N PHE A 288 10.51 -6.37 5.79
CA PHE A 288 10.70 -4.98 6.25
C PHE A 288 12.10 -4.76 6.81
N SER A 289 12.60 -5.64 7.67
CA SER A 289 13.92 -5.46 8.29
C SER A 289 15.09 -5.62 7.31
N GLN A 290 14.98 -6.49 6.31
CA GLN A 290 16.12 -6.87 5.44
C GLN A 290 16.09 -6.17 4.08
N VAL A 291 14.90 -5.90 3.54
CA VAL A 291 14.69 -5.40 2.18
C VAL A 291 14.22 -3.94 2.23
N TYR A 292 13.00 -3.67 2.71
CA TYR A 292 12.41 -2.33 2.62
C TYR A 292 13.17 -1.28 3.44
N TYR A 293 13.62 -1.65 4.64
CA TYR A 293 14.42 -0.78 5.51
C TYR A 293 15.92 -0.92 5.29
N HIS A 294 16.38 -1.47 4.17
CA HIS A 294 17.80 -1.47 3.87
C HIS A 294 18.35 -0.04 3.85
N LYS A 295 19.43 0.21 4.60
CA LYS A 295 20.00 1.55 4.83
C LYS A 295 20.21 2.38 3.56
N THR A 296 20.63 1.74 2.47
CA THR A 296 20.90 2.42 1.19
C THR A 296 19.60 2.82 0.48
N ASN A 297 18.56 1.98 0.54
CA ASN A 297 17.24 2.33 0.01
C ASN A 297 16.66 3.53 0.79
N ARG A 298 16.78 3.48 2.13
CA ARG A 298 16.36 4.57 3.01
C ARG A 298 17.15 5.87 2.79
N ALA A 299 18.46 5.79 2.54
CA ALA A 299 19.26 6.96 2.20
C ALA A 299 18.74 7.67 0.93
N PHE A 300 18.48 6.93 -0.16
CA PHE A 300 17.94 7.53 -1.38
C PHE A 300 16.53 8.12 -1.17
N ALA A 301 15.66 7.41 -0.44
CA ALA A 301 14.35 7.92 -0.08
C ALA A 301 14.44 9.25 0.69
N THR A 302 15.31 9.33 1.71
CA THR A 302 15.51 10.57 2.46
C THR A 302 16.13 11.68 1.62
N MET A 303 17.08 11.37 0.73
CA MET A 303 17.67 12.35 -0.18
C MET A 303 16.61 12.98 -1.09
N LEU A 304 15.71 12.17 -1.65
CA LEU A 304 14.63 12.67 -2.49
C LEU A 304 13.62 13.51 -1.68
N SER A 305 13.27 13.09 -0.46
CA SER A 305 12.41 13.87 0.44
C SER A 305 13.03 15.24 0.76
N THR A 306 14.32 15.27 1.11
CA THR A 306 15.03 16.52 1.40
C THR A 306 15.09 17.43 0.18
N LEU A 307 15.34 16.89 -1.02
CA LEU A 307 15.28 17.65 -2.27
C LEU A 307 13.90 18.28 -2.47
N CYS A 308 12.83 17.51 -2.28
CA CYS A 308 11.45 17.97 -2.40
C CYS A 308 11.11 19.08 -1.39
N GLU A 309 11.50 18.91 -0.12
CA GLU A 309 11.31 19.90 0.94
C GLU A 309 12.02 21.23 0.64
N ILE A 310 13.25 21.17 0.09
CA ILE A 310 14.00 22.37 -0.31
C ILE A 310 13.26 23.09 -1.44
N MET A 311 12.76 22.37 -2.44
CA MET A 311 11.99 22.95 -3.55
C MET A 311 10.70 23.62 -3.07
N GLN A 312 9.91 22.93 -2.24
CA GLN A 312 8.62 23.41 -1.74
C GLN A 312 8.75 24.62 -0.79
N SER A 313 9.91 24.84 -0.17
CA SER A 313 10.09 25.95 0.78
C SER A 313 10.04 27.36 0.17
N LYS A 314 10.06 27.48 -1.17
CA LYS A 314 10.17 28.78 -1.87
C LYS A 314 8.96 29.18 -2.71
N ASP A 315 8.15 28.23 -3.17
CA ASP A 315 7.00 28.47 -4.04
C ASP A 315 5.69 28.18 -3.27
N PRO A 316 4.70 29.08 -3.27
CA PRO A 316 3.40 28.81 -2.68
C PRO A 316 2.58 27.74 -3.42
N GLN A 317 2.83 27.45 -4.70
CA GLN A 317 2.07 26.47 -5.48
C GLN A 317 2.80 25.12 -5.59
N ASN A 318 2.07 24.02 -5.44
CA ASN A 318 2.64 22.68 -5.63
C ASN A 318 3.13 22.45 -7.07
N VAL A 319 4.33 21.87 -7.22
CA VAL A 319 5.01 21.65 -8.51
C VAL A 319 4.23 20.77 -9.50
N ILE A 320 3.46 19.79 -9.02
CA ILE A 320 2.64 18.94 -9.89
C ILE A 320 1.43 19.72 -10.39
N ILE A 321 0.78 20.50 -9.51
CA ILE A 321 -0.36 21.34 -9.91
C ILE A 321 0.11 22.37 -10.95
N ALA A 322 1.26 23.00 -10.74
CA ALA A 322 1.84 23.94 -11.71
C ALA A 322 2.10 23.26 -13.07
N ASP A 323 2.83 22.14 -13.12
CA ASP A 323 3.15 21.42 -14.37
C ASP A 323 1.90 20.91 -15.10
N VAL A 324 0.89 20.43 -14.35
CA VAL A 324 -0.38 19.99 -14.95
C VAL A 324 -1.18 21.18 -15.49
N THR A 325 -1.24 22.30 -14.75
CA THR A 325 -2.02 23.48 -15.14
C THR A 325 -1.39 24.20 -16.33
N ASP A 326 -0.06 24.27 -16.42
CA ASP A 326 0.65 24.88 -17.55
C ASP A 326 0.40 24.15 -18.89
N ARG A 327 -0.01 22.87 -18.84
CA ARG A 327 -0.37 22.07 -20.02
C ARG A 327 -1.78 22.32 -20.52
N ILE A 328 -2.60 23.03 -19.75
CA ILE A 328 -4.00 23.29 -20.07
C ILE A 328 -4.08 24.41 -21.11
N VAL A 329 -4.48 24.07 -22.33
CA VAL A 329 -4.66 25.03 -23.43
C VAL A 329 -6.11 25.56 -23.48
N ASP A 330 -7.08 24.80 -22.94
CA ASP A 330 -8.49 25.18 -22.87
C ASP A 330 -9.00 25.21 -21.42
N HIS A 331 -9.81 26.20 -21.05
CA HIS A 331 -10.36 26.32 -19.69
C HIS A 331 -11.62 25.46 -19.47
N SER A 332 -11.71 24.28 -20.12
CA SER A 332 -12.84 23.37 -19.89
C SER A 332 -12.70 22.66 -18.54
N ASP A 333 -13.83 22.27 -17.94
CA ASP A 333 -13.82 21.52 -16.69
C ASP A 333 -13.05 20.18 -16.81
N GLU A 334 -13.00 19.54 -17.99
CA GLU A 334 -12.26 18.27 -18.16
C GLU A 334 -10.76 18.44 -18.46
N SER A 335 -10.29 19.67 -18.69
CA SER A 335 -8.92 19.96 -19.10
C SER A 335 -7.87 19.49 -18.10
N PHE A 336 -8.09 19.72 -16.80
CA PHE A 336 -7.16 19.33 -15.74
C PHE A 336 -6.99 17.82 -15.65
N ILE A 337 -8.09 17.06 -15.73
CA ILE A 337 -8.05 15.59 -15.65
C ILE A 337 -7.31 15.00 -16.84
N ASN A 338 -7.52 15.55 -18.04
CA ASN A 338 -6.79 15.13 -19.23
C ASN A 338 -5.29 15.47 -19.12
N ALA A 339 -4.95 16.67 -18.65
CA ALA A 339 -3.56 17.05 -18.41
C ALA A 339 -2.89 16.19 -17.33
N LEU A 340 -3.60 15.85 -16.26
CA LEU A 340 -3.12 14.95 -15.21
C LEU A 340 -2.90 13.53 -15.75
N LYS A 341 -3.83 13.03 -16.59
CA LYS A 341 -3.70 11.75 -17.29
C LYS A 341 -2.41 11.72 -18.12
N GLU A 342 -2.19 12.74 -18.94
CA GLU A 342 -1.01 12.84 -19.80
C GLU A 342 0.30 13.00 -18.99
N PHE A 343 0.26 13.75 -17.89
CA PHE A 343 1.37 13.82 -16.94
C PHE A 343 1.73 12.42 -16.44
N TYR A 344 0.77 11.66 -15.91
CA TYR A 344 1.05 10.30 -15.44
C TYR A 344 1.52 9.39 -16.58
N LEU A 345 0.85 9.39 -17.75
CA LEU A 345 1.21 8.53 -18.88
C LEU A 345 2.65 8.75 -19.38
N SER A 346 3.13 9.99 -19.35
CA SER A 346 4.50 10.33 -19.79
C SER A 346 5.55 10.16 -18.68
N CYS A 347 5.14 10.16 -17.41
CA CYS A 347 6.05 10.21 -16.27
C CYS A 347 6.43 8.82 -15.73
N SER A 348 7.33 8.13 -16.44
CA SER A 348 7.99 6.91 -15.94
C SER A 348 8.95 7.19 -14.79
N ASP A 349 9.34 6.16 -14.03
CA ASP A 349 10.36 6.29 -12.97
C ASP A 349 11.66 6.97 -13.46
N ASP A 350 12.13 6.57 -14.64
CA ASP A 350 13.41 7.01 -15.17
C ASP A 350 13.30 8.44 -15.72
N TYR A 351 12.22 8.77 -16.45
CA TYR A 351 11.97 10.14 -16.92
C TYR A 351 11.75 11.09 -15.74
N PHE A 352 11.03 10.64 -14.70
CA PHE A 352 10.80 11.43 -13.50
C PHE A 352 12.12 11.85 -12.85
N LEU A 353 12.99 10.87 -12.58
CA LEU A 353 14.26 11.14 -11.90
C LEU A 353 15.27 11.88 -12.78
N ASN A 354 15.43 11.47 -14.04
CA ASN A 354 16.52 11.99 -14.88
C ASN A 354 16.19 13.33 -15.54
N ASP A 355 14.90 13.61 -15.79
CA ASP A 355 14.48 14.78 -16.54
C ASP A 355 13.54 15.66 -15.70
N LYS A 356 12.39 15.12 -15.27
CA LYS A 356 11.31 15.93 -14.66
C LYS A 356 11.73 16.66 -13.39
N VAL A 357 12.40 15.97 -12.46
CA VAL A 357 12.89 16.60 -11.23
C VAL A 357 13.98 17.64 -11.56
N GLY A 358 14.80 17.42 -12.59
CA GLY A 358 15.78 18.39 -13.07
C GLY A 358 15.13 19.66 -13.60
N GLU A 359 14.10 19.53 -14.44
CA GLU A 359 13.31 20.66 -14.96
C GLU A 359 12.71 21.49 -13.81
N TRP A 360 12.12 20.84 -12.80
CA TRP A 360 11.57 21.54 -11.64
C TRP A 360 12.64 22.21 -10.77
N ILE A 361 13.86 21.66 -10.73
CA ILE A 361 14.98 22.31 -10.05
C ILE A 361 15.44 23.55 -10.81
N ASP A 362 15.52 23.50 -12.13
CA ASP A 362 15.99 24.61 -12.98
C ASP A 362 15.10 25.85 -12.90
N ILE A 363 13.79 25.66 -12.72
CA ILE A 363 12.84 26.75 -12.52
C ILE A 363 12.76 27.23 -11.06
N SER A 364 13.45 26.54 -10.14
CA SER A 364 13.51 26.90 -8.72
C SER A 364 14.83 27.61 -8.38
N ASP A 365 14.80 28.57 -7.46
CA ASP A 365 16.02 29.23 -6.95
C ASP A 365 16.91 28.32 -6.06
N THR A 366 16.85 26.99 -6.22
CA THR A 366 17.53 25.99 -5.37
C THR A 366 18.58 25.17 -6.13
N GLU A 367 18.89 25.61 -7.34
CA GLU A 367 19.64 24.90 -8.38
C GLU A 367 20.89 24.16 -7.88
N ALA A 368 21.83 24.85 -7.22
CA ALA A 368 23.12 24.27 -6.86
C ALA A 368 23.04 23.11 -5.84
N VAL A 369 22.15 23.19 -4.85
CA VAL A 369 22.02 22.15 -3.80
C VAL A 369 21.23 20.96 -4.34
N ASN A 370 20.09 21.24 -4.98
CA ASN A 370 19.20 20.18 -5.43
C ASN A 370 19.74 19.42 -6.65
N LYS A 371 20.47 20.07 -7.57
CA LYS A 371 21.18 19.37 -8.66
C LYS A 371 22.19 18.38 -8.10
N LYS A 372 22.96 18.77 -7.08
CA LYS A 372 23.91 17.85 -6.42
C LYS A 372 23.20 16.63 -5.83
N ILE A 373 22.13 16.84 -5.05
CA ILE A 373 21.38 15.73 -4.44
C ILE A 373 20.80 14.81 -5.52
N LEU A 374 20.24 15.38 -6.59
CA LEU A 374 19.69 14.61 -7.71
C LEU A 374 20.77 13.78 -8.41
N ASP A 375 21.91 14.40 -8.74
CA ASP A 375 23.05 13.73 -9.34
C ASP A 375 23.56 12.58 -8.47
N ASP A 376 23.58 12.75 -7.15
CA ASP A 376 23.96 11.71 -6.21
C ASP A 376 22.94 10.55 -6.19
N ILE A 377 21.63 10.82 -6.32
CA ILE A 377 20.61 9.78 -6.45
C ILE A 377 20.78 9.01 -7.77
N ILE A 378 20.92 9.72 -8.88
CA ILE A 378 21.05 9.15 -10.23
C ILE A 378 22.30 8.28 -10.31
N ASN A 379 23.46 8.84 -9.95
CA ASN A 379 24.77 8.19 -10.05
C ASN A 379 25.09 7.24 -8.89
N ARG A 380 24.10 6.98 -8.02
CA ARG A 380 24.20 6.00 -6.92
C ARG A 380 25.30 6.35 -5.91
N HIS A 381 25.31 7.60 -5.47
CA HIS A 381 26.12 8.14 -4.38
C HIS A 381 25.25 8.40 -3.13
N PRO A 382 24.78 7.35 -2.42
CA PRO A 382 23.91 7.54 -1.28
C PRO A 382 24.64 8.28 -0.14
N TRP A 383 23.88 9.06 0.62
CA TRP A 383 24.36 9.64 1.87
C TRP A 383 24.91 8.59 2.83
N SER A 384 25.90 9.00 3.61
CA SER A 384 26.59 8.13 4.55
C SER A 384 25.75 7.91 5.80
N LYS A 385 25.45 6.65 6.12
CA LYS A 385 24.87 6.27 7.42
C LYS A 385 25.92 6.44 8.51
N VAL A 386 25.74 7.42 9.39
CA VAL A 386 26.69 7.70 10.48
C VAL A 386 26.23 7.17 11.84
N TYR A 387 24.93 6.92 11.97
CA TYR A 387 24.36 6.29 13.17
C TYR A 387 23.26 5.30 12.77
N GLU A 388 23.13 4.21 13.52
CA GLU A 388 22.00 3.29 13.44
C GLU A 388 21.71 2.67 14.80
N ALA A 389 20.43 2.63 15.18
CA ALA A 389 19.93 1.84 16.28
C ALA A 389 18.66 1.11 15.85
N LYS A 390 18.49 -0.11 16.35
CA LYS A 390 17.27 -0.90 16.16
C LYS A 390 16.72 -1.25 17.53
N HIS A 391 15.42 -1.05 17.71
CA HIS A 391 14.70 -1.39 18.94
C HIS A 391 13.45 -2.20 18.61
N SER A 392 13.03 -3.04 19.53
CA SER A 392 11.80 -3.85 19.37
C SER A 392 11.03 -3.87 20.68
N VAL A 393 9.75 -3.54 20.60
CA VAL A 393 8.80 -3.61 21.71
C VAL A 393 8.06 -4.94 21.61
N TYR A 394 8.31 -5.85 22.55
CA TYR A 394 7.81 -7.24 22.54
C TYR A 394 6.57 -7.47 23.43
N LYS A 395 6.30 -6.60 24.41
CA LYS A 395 5.15 -6.72 25.33
C LYS A 395 4.03 -5.76 24.96
N ALA A 396 3.70 -5.72 23.67
CA ALA A 396 2.66 -4.88 23.13
C ALA A 396 1.36 -5.67 22.95
N ASN A 397 0.23 -4.98 23.07
CA ASN A 397 -1.07 -5.50 22.66
C ASN A 397 -1.21 -5.36 21.14
N ILE A 398 -2.00 -6.23 20.51
CA ILE A 398 -2.26 -6.16 19.06
C ILE A 398 -2.83 -4.80 18.61
N VAL A 399 -3.50 -4.09 19.52
CA VAL A 399 -4.03 -2.74 19.29
C VAL A 399 -2.97 -1.64 19.34
N ASP A 400 -1.81 -1.93 19.92
CA ASP A 400 -0.72 -0.96 20.01
C ASP A 400 -0.14 -0.71 18.62
N LYS A 401 0.15 0.56 18.32
CA LYS A 401 0.68 0.99 17.02
C LYS A 401 2.03 1.68 17.19
N GLU A 402 2.65 2.03 16.06
CA GLU A 402 3.80 2.93 16.09
C GLU A 402 3.46 4.24 16.82
N ASN A 403 4.37 4.70 17.67
CA ASN A 403 4.22 5.95 18.39
C ASN A 403 4.70 7.12 17.52
N LYS A 404 3.79 7.69 16.71
CA LYS A 404 4.09 8.82 15.81
C LYS A 404 4.59 10.06 16.56
N ALA A 405 4.04 10.33 17.75
CA ALA A 405 4.46 11.47 18.57
C ALA A 405 5.91 11.30 19.06
N TRP A 406 6.26 10.10 19.54
CA TRP A 406 7.64 9.77 19.94
C TRP A 406 8.61 9.87 18.75
N LYS A 407 8.23 9.41 17.56
CA LYS A 407 9.06 9.55 16.34
C LYS A 407 9.33 11.03 16.05
N SER A 408 8.28 11.86 16.05
CA SER A 408 8.41 13.30 15.82
C SER A 408 9.30 13.99 16.87
N GLN A 409 9.09 13.67 18.15
CA GLN A 409 9.90 14.17 19.26
C GLN A 409 11.38 13.77 19.10
N LEU A 410 11.65 12.49 18.84
CA LEU A 410 13.02 12.00 18.66
C LEU A 410 13.68 12.64 17.43
N THR A 411 12.95 12.79 16.31
CA THR A 411 13.45 13.54 15.14
C THR A 411 13.86 14.96 15.54
N GLY A 412 13.00 15.69 16.27
CA GLY A 412 13.32 17.05 16.73
C GLY A 412 14.57 17.12 17.61
N LEU A 413 14.70 16.20 18.57
CA LEU A 413 15.87 16.11 19.43
C LEU A 413 17.16 15.83 18.65
N LEU A 414 17.15 14.85 17.74
CA LEU A 414 18.31 14.51 16.92
C LEU A 414 18.67 15.66 15.96
N THR A 415 17.68 16.29 15.35
CA THR A 415 17.87 17.48 14.52
C THR A 415 18.53 18.61 15.30
N SER A 416 18.13 18.87 16.55
CA SER A 416 18.76 19.90 17.39
C SER A 416 20.24 19.65 17.71
N VAL A 417 20.66 18.37 17.73
CA VAL A 417 22.07 18.01 17.90
C VAL A 417 22.86 18.22 16.62
N LEU A 418 22.23 18.03 15.46
CA LEU A 418 22.88 18.08 14.14
C LEU A 418 22.97 19.49 13.57
N GLN A 419 21.94 20.32 13.73
CA GLN A 419 21.86 21.68 13.17
C GLN A 419 23.04 22.62 13.51
N PRO A 420 23.67 22.57 14.70
CA PRO A 420 24.86 23.37 14.98
C PRO A 420 26.08 22.98 14.14
N HIS A 421 26.10 21.76 13.60
CA HIS A 421 27.24 21.18 12.89
C HIS A 421 27.01 21.04 11.39
N PHE A 422 25.75 21.02 10.94
CA PHE A 422 25.35 20.74 9.57
C PHE A 422 24.19 21.65 9.14
N LYS A 423 24.18 22.05 7.86
CA LYS A 423 23.04 22.74 7.26
C LYS A 423 21.84 21.78 7.15
N PRO A 424 20.60 22.27 7.10
CA PRO A 424 19.42 21.40 7.00
C PRO A 424 19.42 20.43 5.82
N HIS A 425 20.06 20.78 4.69
CA HIS A 425 20.17 19.93 3.50
C HIS A 425 21.39 18.99 3.51
N GLU A 426 22.22 19.03 4.55
CA GLU A 426 23.46 18.24 4.67
C GLU A 426 23.25 16.93 5.45
N PHE A 427 22.08 16.72 6.06
CA PHE A 427 21.77 15.52 6.85
C PHE A 427 20.28 15.15 6.79
N ALA A 428 19.97 13.91 7.16
CA ALA A 428 18.60 13.46 7.42
C ALA A 428 18.53 12.54 8.63
N VAL A 429 17.42 12.65 9.37
CA VAL A 429 17.05 11.73 10.45
C VAL A 429 15.94 10.80 9.93
N ASP A 430 16.25 9.51 9.82
CA ASP A 430 15.32 8.47 9.33
C ASP A 430 14.86 7.62 10.51
N ILE A 431 13.57 7.71 10.85
CA ILE A 431 12.94 6.88 11.89
C ILE A 431 11.77 6.13 11.25
N VAL A 432 11.98 4.83 11.01
CA VAL A 432 10.96 3.94 10.43
C VAL A 432 10.51 2.89 11.43
N SER A 433 9.29 2.41 11.26
CA SER A 433 8.69 1.42 12.16
C SER A 433 7.81 0.42 11.43
N ASP A 434 7.98 -0.85 11.78
CA ASP A 434 7.16 -1.97 11.35
C ASP A 434 6.34 -2.48 12.55
N CYS A 435 5.04 -2.66 12.37
CA CYS A 435 4.12 -3.19 13.36
C CYS A 435 3.53 -4.50 12.83
N ALA A 436 3.57 -5.58 13.60
CA ALA A 436 3.06 -6.89 13.20
C ALA A 436 1.56 -6.83 12.79
N PHE A 437 0.71 -6.18 13.58
CA PHE A 437 -0.71 -5.99 13.27
C PHE A 437 -1.01 -4.60 12.67
N LYS A 438 -0.22 -4.16 11.68
CA LYS A 438 -0.46 -2.91 10.93
C LYS A 438 -1.87 -2.88 10.30
N ASP A 439 -2.56 -1.76 10.49
CA ASP A 439 -3.92 -1.48 10.02
C ASP A 439 -5.02 -2.33 10.69
N LEU A 440 -4.79 -2.83 11.92
CA LEU A 440 -5.78 -3.59 12.68
C LEU A 440 -7.09 -2.82 12.95
N ASP A 441 -7.06 -1.49 13.03
CA ASP A 441 -8.25 -0.66 13.22
C ASP A 441 -9.09 -0.50 11.95
N LYS A 442 -8.54 -0.85 10.79
CA LYS A 442 -9.25 -0.79 9.50
C LYS A 442 -9.84 -2.14 9.11
N THR A 443 -9.44 -3.23 9.75
CA THR A 443 -9.93 -4.57 9.41
C THR A 443 -11.28 -4.88 10.04
N GLU A 444 -12.10 -5.62 9.30
CA GLU A 444 -13.32 -6.25 9.80
C GLU A 444 -13.21 -7.78 9.85
N VAL A 445 -12.00 -8.30 9.63
CA VAL A 445 -11.71 -9.72 9.74
C VAL A 445 -12.09 -10.22 11.13
N LYS A 446 -12.66 -11.42 11.15
CA LYS A 446 -13.06 -12.11 12.37
C LYS A 446 -12.15 -13.30 12.68
N LEU A 447 -12.20 -13.79 13.91
CA LEU A 447 -11.62 -15.04 14.34
C LEU A 447 -12.75 -15.95 14.84
N LEU A 448 -12.81 -17.17 14.32
CA LEU A 448 -13.73 -18.20 14.77
C LEU A 448 -13.04 -19.03 15.88
N VAL A 449 -13.41 -18.74 17.12
CA VAL A 449 -12.78 -19.27 18.35
C VAL A 449 -13.65 -20.37 18.95
N LYS A 450 -13.06 -21.40 19.53
CA LYS A 450 -13.80 -22.41 20.30
C LYS A 450 -13.88 -22.04 21.78
N ASP A 451 -15.08 -22.08 22.34
CA ASP A 451 -15.28 -22.02 23.80
C ASP A 451 -14.93 -23.37 24.46
N LEU A 452 -14.84 -23.38 25.80
CA LEU A 452 -14.57 -24.59 26.59
C LEU A 452 -15.66 -25.67 26.46
N LYS A 453 -16.82 -25.33 25.87
CA LYS A 453 -17.93 -26.24 25.59
C LYS A 453 -17.92 -26.71 24.12
N ASN A 454 -16.83 -26.46 23.37
CA ASN A 454 -16.66 -26.77 21.96
C ASN A 454 -17.67 -26.07 21.02
N ARG A 455 -18.26 -24.96 21.44
CA ARG A 455 -19.09 -24.11 20.57
C ARG A 455 -18.21 -23.05 19.93
N TYR A 456 -18.45 -22.72 18.66
CA TYR A 456 -17.70 -21.64 18.05
C TYR A 456 -18.34 -20.29 18.35
N GLU A 457 -17.48 -19.29 18.47
CA GLU A 457 -17.83 -17.90 18.69
C GLU A 457 -17.09 -17.06 17.65
N ILE A 458 -17.82 -16.16 16.98
CA ILE A 458 -17.24 -15.20 16.03
C ILE A 458 -16.77 -14.00 16.85
N LYS A 459 -15.48 -13.70 16.80
CA LYS A 459 -14.90 -12.53 17.48
C LYS A 459 -14.24 -11.59 16.49
N PRO A 460 -14.41 -10.26 16.63
CA PRO A 460 -13.56 -9.31 15.93
C PRO A 460 -12.07 -9.59 16.22
N LEU A 461 -11.21 -9.52 15.19
CA LEU A 461 -9.79 -9.81 15.36
C LEU A 461 -9.14 -8.91 16.41
N ILE A 462 -9.57 -7.65 16.50
CA ILE A 462 -9.09 -6.66 17.46
C ILE A 462 -9.34 -7.04 18.92
N GLU A 463 -10.32 -7.90 19.18
CA GLU A 463 -10.67 -8.39 20.53
C GLU A 463 -9.92 -9.66 20.91
N CYS A 464 -9.16 -10.26 19.98
CA CYS A 464 -8.49 -11.55 20.16
C CYS A 464 -7.06 -11.41 20.72
N GLY A 465 -6.82 -10.39 21.57
CA GLY A 465 -5.52 -10.11 22.16
C GLY A 465 -5.01 -11.23 23.07
N ASP A 466 -5.91 -11.96 23.73
CA ASP A 466 -5.60 -13.13 24.56
C ASP A 466 -4.83 -14.22 23.80
N LYS A 467 -5.03 -14.29 22.47
CA LYS A 467 -4.37 -15.27 21.59
C LYS A 467 -3.24 -14.65 20.77
N LEU A 468 -3.39 -13.39 20.36
CA LEU A 468 -2.54 -12.77 19.34
C LEU A 468 -1.48 -11.81 19.89
N ASN A 469 -1.60 -11.33 21.13
CA ASN A 469 -0.63 -10.39 21.71
C ASN A 469 0.81 -10.95 21.72
N GLN A 470 0.97 -12.26 21.86
CA GLN A 470 2.29 -12.91 21.82
C GLN A 470 3.03 -12.75 20.48
N TYR A 471 2.31 -12.42 19.40
CA TYR A 471 2.87 -12.20 18.06
C TYR A 471 3.03 -10.71 17.72
N GLN A 472 2.57 -9.81 18.60
CA GLN A 472 2.73 -8.39 18.38
C GLN A 472 4.16 -7.96 18.67
N ILE A 473 4.78 -7.35 17.67
CA ILE A 473 6.09 -6.73 17.80
C ILE A 473 6.05 -5.41 17.04
N ILE A 474 6.52 -4.34 17.68
CA ILE A 474 6.74 -3.05 17.03
C ILE A 474 8.25 -2.81 16.96
N LYS A 475 8.79 -2.80 15.75
CA LYS A 475 10.22 -2.60 15.49
C LYS A 475 10.46 -1.17 15.06
N TYR A 476 11.40 -0.49 15.70
CA TYR A 476 11.88 0.83 15.31
C TYR A 476 13.29 0.73 14.76
N CYS A 477 13.56 1.42 13.65
CA CYS A 477 14.91 1.62 13.14
C CYS A 477 15.18 3.11 13.05
N ILE A 478 16.20 3.56 13.77
CA ILE A 478 16.63 4.96 13.87
C ILE A 478 17.95 5.09 13.13
N ARG A 479 18.07 6.05 12.23
CA ARG A 479 19.30 6.34 11.50
C ARG A 479 19.52 7.82 11.36
N VAL A 480 20.80 8.17 11.28
CA VAL A 480 21.23 9.50 10.84
C VAL A 480 22.09 9.31 9.59
N PHE A 481 21.70 10.01 8.53
CA PHE A 481 22.44 10.11 7.28
C PHE A 481 23.05 11.50 7.18
N VAL A 482 24.26 11.58 6.64
CA VAL A 482 24.97 12.83 6.36
C VAL A 482 25.49 12.76 4.94
N ASP A 483 25.47 13.89 4.24
CA ASP A 483 26.10 14.04 2.94
C ASP A 483 27.54 13.48 2.98
N ARG A 484 27.83 12.62 2.01
CA ARG A 484 29.06 11.83 2.00
C ARG A 484 30.31 12.69 1.91
N ASP A 485 30.24 13.85 1.27
CA ASP A 485 31.41 14.71 1.02
C ASP A 485 31.87 15.43 2.28
N ILE A 486 30.97 15.53 3.26
CA ILE A 486 31.21 16.21 4.53
C ILE A 486 31.23 15.23 5.70
N LYS A 487 31.22 13.92 5.43
CA LYS A 487 31.21 12.86 6.45
C LYS A 487 32.34 13.03 7.47
N GLU A 488 33.49 13.57 7.05
CA GLU A 488 34.65 13.83 7.91
C GLU A 488 34.37 14.86 9.02
N ARG A 489 33.33 15.71 8.87
CA ARG A 489 32.86 16.64 9.92
C ARG A 489 32.13 15.92 11.06
N VAL A 490 31.78 14.64 10.91
CA VAL A 490 31.07 13.87 11.94
C VAL A 490 32.07 13.37 12.97
N THR A 491 32.11 14.03 14.12
CA THR A 491 33.01 13.68 15.21
C THR A 491 32.42 12.61 16.13
N PRO A 492 33.25 11.87 16.89
CA PRO A 492 32.77 10.92 17.89
C PRO A 492 31.82 11.56 18.91
N GLU A 493 32.05 12.81 19.31
CA GLU A 493 31.18 13.52 20.28
C GLU A 493 29.75 13.69 19.77
N ILE A 494 29.57 13.96 18.47
CA ILE A 494 28.24 14.04 17.84
C ILE A 494 27.54 12.69 17.93
N ILE A 495 28.24 11.61 17.60
CA ILE A 495 27.70 10.24 17.67
C ILE A 495 27.34 9.85 19.11
N TYR A 496 28.18 10.18 20.09
CA TYR A 496 27.88 9.91 21.51
C TYR A 496 26.62 10.65 21.98
N LYS A 497 26.44 11.92 21.59
CA LYS A 497 25.23 12.69 21.91
C LYS A 497 23.97 12.09 21.28
N ILE A 498 24.05 11.71 20.00
CA ILE A 498 22.95 11.02 19.30
C ILE A 498 22.59 9.72 20.03
N ASN A 499 23.59 8.90 20.36
CA ASN A 499 23.38 7.64 21.06
C ASN A 499 22.74 7.84 22.44
N ASP A 500 23.24 8.79 23.23
CA ASP A 500 22.68 9.10 24.56
C ASP A 500 21.20 9.50 24.48
N ILE A 501 20.83 10.35 23.52
CA ILE A 501 19.42 10.73 23.28
C ILE A 501 18.59 9.50 22.89
N VAL A 502 19.07 8.71 21.94
CA VAL A 502 18.33 7.54 21.44
C VAL A 502 18.12 6.51 22.54
N VAL A 503 19.14 6.19 23.34
CA VAL A 503 19.03 5.27 24.48
C VAL A 503 18.02 5.78 25.51
N LYS A 504 18.07 7.07 25.87
CA LYS A 504 17.11 7.69 26.80
C LYS A 504 15.68 7.64 26.26
N GLN A 505 15.48 7.93 24.98
CA GLN A 505 14.15 7.92 24.36
C GLN A 505 13.61 6.51 24.17
N ILE A 506 14.45 5.51 23.86
CA ILE A 506 14.05 4.10 23.81
C ILE A 506 13.62 3.59 25.19
N ALA A 507 14.29 4.04 26.26
CA ALA A 507 13.91 3.67 27.63
C ALA A 507 12.50 4.16 28.01
N LEU A 508 11.94 5.15 27.30
CA LEU A 508 10.57 5.65 27.51
C LEU A 508 9.51 4.84 26.71
N LEU A 509 9.92 3.95 25.81
CA LEU A 509 9.01 3.09 25.03
C LEU A 509 8.72 1.75 25.69
N ASN A 510 9.54 1.33 26.66
CA ASN A 510 9.39 0.09 27.43
C ASN A 510 8.77 0.40 28.79
#